data_AF-A0A086XSZ4-F1
#
_entry.id   AF-A0A086XSZ4-F1
#
_cell.length_a   1.000
_cell.length_b   1.000
_cell.length_c   1.000
_cell.angle_alpha   90.00
_cell.angle_beta   90.00
_cell.angle_gamma   90.00
#
_symmetry.space_group_name_H-M   'P 1'
#
loop_
_entity.id
_entity.type
_entity.pdbx_description
1 polymer ?
#
loop_
_entity_poly.entity_id
_entity_poly.type
_entity_poly.pdbx_seq_one_letter_code
_entity_poly.pdbx_strand_id
1 'polypeptide(L)'
;MFNGALTPGKVAAEKAVFQRWSWARQFRHPVFCIADPLTLGEDPIVLGWYLGASGRNALPALLEPVLAAIRDRAPQCRTLGFGSSGGGFAALGGTLLGLLDEAIVINPQIDALKFEVQSAVKDFLRKRNGTACDSDLKAYDMSRMKPGARIFYLQNRFDRHHLDIHYRPFRETCTAAGLASRISFIEYEDEKAGHMPPNMADMEKILGEPFSTLLKA
;
A
#
# COMPACT_ATOMS: atom_id res chain seq x y z
N MET A 1 -5.98 5.62 2.88
CA MET A 1 -5.92 4.19 3.29
C MET A 1 -6.31 3.33 2.11
N PHE A 2 -5.55 2.28 1.86
CA PHE A 2 -5.71 1.37 0.73
C PHE A 2 -6.07 -0.03 1.24
N ASN A 3 -7.02 -0.71 0.58
CA ASN A 3 -7.29 -2.13 0.86
C ASN A 3 -6.17 -3.03 0.33
N GLY A 4 -5.91 -4.12 1.07
CA GLY A 4 -5.17 -5.27 0.57
C GLY A 4 -6.09 -6.26 -0.14
N ALA A 5 -5.65 -7.52 -0.23
CA ALA A 5 -6.47 -8.58 -0.81
C ALA A 5 -7.82 -8.70 -0.07
N LEU A 6 -8.88 -8.80 -0.86
CA LEU A 6 -10.22 -9.08 -0.37
C LEU A 6 -10.49 -10.59 -0.37
N THR A 7 -11.59 -11.00 0.27
CA THR A 7 -12.06 -12.38 0.13
C THR A 7 -13.06 -12.47 -1.01
N PRO A 8 -13.14 -13.60 -1.74
CA PRO A 8 -14.14 -13.78 -2.80
C PRO A 8 -15.57 -13.51 -2.32
N GLY A 9 -15.90 -13.93 -1.11
CA GLY A 9 -17.22 -13.68 -0.51
C GLY A 9 -17.53 -12.18 -0.31
N LYS A 10 -16.54 -11.38 0.12
CA LYS A 10 -16.73 -9.92 0.25
C LYS A 10 -16.89 -9.25 -1.09
N VAL A 11 -16.07 -9.65 -2.06
CA VAL A 11 -16.13 -9.15 -3.44
C VAL A 11 -17.48 -9.45 -4.08
N ALA A 12 -18.04 -10.63 -3.82
CA ALA A 12 -19.36 -11.02 -4.35
C ALA A 12 -20.53 -10.33 -3.63
N ALA A 13 -20.40 -10.02 -2.35
CA ALA A 13 -21.48 -9.49 -1.52
C ALA A 13 -21.57 -7.95 -1.54
N GLU A 14 -20.46 -7.25 -1.72
CA GLU A 14 -20.37 -5.80 -1.58
C GLU A 14 -20.01 -5.13 -2.91
N LYS A 15 -20.71 -4.05 -3.26
CA LYS A 15 -20.42 -3.26 -4.47
C LYS A 15 -19.07 -2.53 -4.38
N ALA A 16 -18.63 -2.18 -3.17
CA ALA A 16 -17.35 -1.56 -2.90
C ALA A 16 -16.88 -1.87 -1.48
N VAL A 17 -15.67 -2.41 -1.34
CA VAL A 17 -15.09 -2.76 -0.04
C VAL A 17 -13.98 -1.78 0.32
N PHE A 18 -14.21 -1.01 1.38
CA PHE A 18 -13.21 -0.09 1.94
C PHE A 18 -12.61 -0.69 3.21
N GLN A 19 -11.53 -1.47 3.08
CA GLN A 19 -10.84 -2.01 4.25
C GLN A 19 -10.31 -0.88 5.15
N ARG A 20 -10.39 -1.12 6.46
CA ARG A 20 -9.95 -0.20 7.53
C ARG A 20 -10.75 1.10 7.65
N TRP A 21 -11.90 1.21 6.99
CA TRP A 21 -12.78 2.37 7.18
C TRP A 21 -13.17 2.57 8.66
N SER A 22 -13.30 1.48 9.43
CA SER A 22 -13.62 1.53 10.86
C SER A 22 -12.51 2.16 11.71
N TRP A 23 -11.29 2.26 11.20
CA TRP A 23 -10.18 2.98 11.84
C TRP A 23 -10.26 4.47 11.56
N ALA A 24 -10.90 4.92 10.48
CA ALA A 24 -10.97 6.34 10.09
C ALA A 24 -11.46 7.24 11.24
N ARG A 25 -12.43 6.76 12.03
CA ARG A 25 -12.96 7.48 13.20
C ARG A 25 -11.95 7.69 14.34
N GLN A 26 -10.88 6.91 14.39
CA GLN A 26 -9.82 7.01 15.40
C GLN A 26 -8.75 8.03 15.02
N PHE A 27 -8.63 8.36 13.74
CA PHE A 27 -7.69 9.37 13.26
C PHE A 27 -8.22 10.77 13.54
N ARG A 28 -7.34 11.67 13.96
CA ARG A 28 -7.67 13.10 14.17
C ARG A 28 -7.64 13.91 12.86
N HIS A 29 -7.14 13.30 11.78
CA HIS A 29 -7.02 13.90 10.45
C HIS A 29 -8.08 13.33 9.48
N PRO A 30 -8.44 14.06 8.40
CA PRO A 30 -9.30 13.52 7.36
C PRO A 30 -8.74 12.23 6.76
N VAL A 31 -9.59 11.21 6.60
CA VAL A 31 -9.19 9.92 6.04
C VAL A 31 -9.96 9.65 4.76
N PHE A 32 -9.21 9.38 3.69
CA PHE A 32 -9.76 8.84 2.45
C PHE A 32 -9.49 7.35 2.40
N CYS A 33 -10.54 6.54 2.26
CA CYS A 33 -10.44 5.12 1.96
C CYS A 33 -10.57 4.92 0.45
N ILE A 34 -9.57 4.29 -0.16
CA ILE A 34 -9.47 4.12 -1.60
C ILE A 34 -9.53 2.63 -1.87
N ALA A 35 -10.49 2.23 -2.70
CA ALA A 35 -10.62 0.85 -3.15
C ALA A 35 -9.76 0.62 -4.40
N ASP A 36 -9.20 -0.58 -4.51
CA ASP A 36 -8.53 -1.03 -5.73
C ASP A 36 -9.55 -1.10 -6.88
N PRO A 37 -9.31 -0.43 -8.02
CA PRO A 37 -10.29 -0.35 -9.11
C PRO A 37 -10.68 -1.71 -9.69
N LEU A 38 -9.84 -2.75 -9.59
CA LEU A 38 -10.17 -4.09 -10.09
C LEU A 38 -10.98 -4.92 -9.09
N THR A 39 -11.17 -4.43 -7.88
CA THR A 39 -12.06 -5.06 -6.88
C THR A 39 -13.52 -4.58 -6.98
N LEU A 40 -13.81 -3.73 -7.97
CA LEU A 40 -15.09 -3.09 -8.19
C LEU A 40 -15.64 -3.44 -9.58
N GLY A 41 -16.96 -3.29 -9.77
CA GLY A 41 -17.60 -3.37 -11.08
C GLY A 41 -17.89 -4.80 -11.55
N GLU A 42 -17.80 -5.04 -12.86
CA GLU A 42 -18.10 -6.33 -13.47
C GLU A 42 -16.90 -7.30 -13.38
N ASP A 43 -17.19 -8.54 -13.00
CA ASP A 43 -16.18 -9.59 -12.75
C ASP A 43 -15.07 -9.12 -11.78
N PRO A 44 -15.39 -8.62 -10.57
CA PRO A 44 -14.39 -8.08 -9.67
C PRO A 44 -13.43 -9.17 -9.18
N ILE A 45 -12.15 -8.84 -9.05
CA ILE A 45 -11.11 -9.74 -8.53
C ILE A 45 -10.74 -9.34 -7.10
N VAL A 46 -10.04 -10.23 -6.38
CA VAL A 46 -9.71 -9.99 -4.97
C VAL A 46 -8.61 -8.95 -4.76
N LEU A 47 -7.76 -8.71 -5.76
CA LEU A 47 -6.66 -7.74 -5.70
C LEU A 47 -6.15 -7.42 -7.11
N GLY A 48 -5.94 -6.14 -7.41
CA GLY A 48 -5.37 -5.65 -8.67
C GLY A 48 -4.13 -4.78 -8.50
N TRP A 49 -3.61 -4.67 -7.28
CA TRP A 49 -2.47 -3.84 -6.88
C TRP A 49 -2.58 -2.38 -7.35
N TYR A 50 -3.79 -1.88 -7.57
CA TYR A 50 -4.04 -0.52 -8.07
C TYR A 50 -3.38 -0.23 -9.43
N LEU A 51 -2.98 -1.28 -10.15
CA LEU A 51 -2.35 -1.18 -11.47
C LEU A 51 -3.38 -1.11 -12.61
N GLY A 52 -4.65 -1.38 -12.31
CA GLY A 52 -5.75 -1.36 -13.29
C GLY A 52 -5.60 -2.42 -14.39
N ALA A 53 -6.45 -2.35 -15.42
CA ALA A 53 -6.46 -3.29 -16.54
C ALA A 53 -5.77 -2.77 -17.81
N SER A 54 -5.56 -1.46 -17.93
CA SER A 54 -5.34 -0.75 -19.21
C SER A 54 -3.87 -0.64 -19.69
N GLY A 55 -2.96 -1.49 -19.24
CA GLY A 55 -1.53 -1.32 -19.56
C GLY A 55 -0.81 -0.34 -18.64
N ARG A 56 -1.42 0.81 -18.38
CA ARG A 56 -0.87 1.87 -17.53
C ARG A 56 -1.07 1.59 -16.05
N ASN A 57 -0.13 2.02 -15.22
CA ASN A 57 -0.32 2.11 -13.78
C ASN A 57 -1.50 3.06 -13.48
N ALA A 58 -2.57 2.53 -12.87
CA ALA A 58 -3.78 3.31 -12.58
C ALA A 58 -3.65 4.20 -11.34
N LEU A 59 -2.64 3.98 -10.49
CA LEU A 59 -2.49 4.68 -9.22
C LEU A 59 -2.43 6.22 -9.35
N PRO A 60 -1.65 6.83 -10.29
CA PRO A 60 -1.68 8.27 -10.49
C PRO A 60 -3.08 8.81 -10.84
N ALA A 61 -3.77 8.16 -11.78
CA ALA A 61 -5.11 8.58 -12.21
C ALA A 61 -6.15 8.42 -11.09
N LEU A 62 -5.98 7.41 -10.24
CA LEU A 62 -6.87 7.16 -9.10
C LEU A 62 -6.68 8.19 -7.99
N LEU A 63 -5.43 8.58 -7.70
CA LEU A 63 -5.12 9.51 -6.61
C LEU A 63 -5.33 10.98 -6.98
N GLU A 64 -5.12 11.34 -8.25
CA GLU A 64 -5.07 12.74 -8.66
C GLU A 64 -6.34 13.54 -8.33
N PRO A 65 -7.58 13.05 -8.51
CA PRO A 65 -8.77 13.81 -8.11
C PRO A 65 -8.80 14.14 -6.61
N VAL A 66 -8.37 13.21 -5.75
CA VAL A 66 -8.31 13.40 -4.31
C VAL A 66 -7.20 14.38 -3.94
N LEU A 67 -6.01 14.20 -4.52
CA LEU A 67 -4.86 15.08 -4.27
C LEU A 67 -5.12 16.51 -4.77
N ALA A 68 -5.78 16.68 -5.91
CA ALA A 68 -6.20 17.98 -6.41
C ALA A 68 -7.14 18.69 -5.44
N ALA A 69 -8.15 17.98 -4.91
CA ALA A 69 -9.07 18.53 -3.93
C ALA A 69 -8.38 18.92 -2.60
N ILE A 70 -7.34 18.17 -2.19
CA ILE A 70 -6.53 18.50 -1.01
C ILE A 70 -5.68 19.73 -1.28
N ARG A 71 -4.98 19.80 -2.43
CA ARG A 71 -4.14 20.95 -2.78
C ARG A 71 -4.94 22.25 -2.88
N ASP A 72 -6.17 22.18 -3.38
CA ASP A 72 -7.10 23.31 -3.46
C ASP A 72 -7.54 23.82 -2.07
N ARG A 73 -7.90 22.90 -1.17
CA ARG A 73 -8.44 23.26 0.16
C ARG A 73 -7.37 23.51 1.24
N ALA A 74 -6.25 22.82 1.14
CA ALA A 74 -5.21 22.78 2.16
C ALA A 74 -3.83 22.56 1.51
N PRO A 75 -3.28 23.55 0.77
CA PRO A 75 -2.07 23.41 -0.04
C PRO A 75 -0.81 23.04 0.75
N GLN A 76 -0.79 23.32 2.06
CA GLN A 76 0.32 22.97 2.96
C GLN A 76 0.11 21.63 3.67
N CYS A 77 -0.99 20.94 3.42
CA CYS A 77 -1.29 19.65 4.04
C CYS A 77 -0.38 18.56 3.45
N ARG A 78 0.22 17.77 4.35
CA ARG A 78 0.95 16.56 3.99
C ARG A 78 0.00 15.39 3.86
N THR A 79 0.30 14.50 2.93
CA THR A 79 -0.48 13.30 2.63
C THR A 79 0.25 12.05 3.10
N LEU A 80 -0.47 11.18 3.81
CA LEU A 80 0.06 9.90 4.28
C LEU A 80 -0.71 8.73 3.65
N GLY A 81 0.01 7.89 2.94
CA GLY A 81 -0.44 6.58 2.48
C GLY A 81 -0.41 5.56 3.61
N PHE A 82 -1.46 4.76 3.74
CA PHE A 82 -1.51 3.69 4.73
C PHE A 82 -2.10 2.44 4.11
N GLY A 83 -1.43 1.30 4.27
CA GLY A 83 -1.95 0.02 3.80
C GLY A 83 -1.08 -1.16 4.18
N SER A 84 -1.65 -2.35 4.06
CA SER A 84 -0.92 -3.61 4.22
C SER A 84 -1.05 -4.47 2.97
N SER A 85 -0.11 -5.38 2.73
CA SER A 85 -0.19 -6.29 1.58
C SER A 85 -0.39 -5.47 0.29
N GLY A 86 -1.42 -5.75 -0.51
CA GLY A 86 -1.72 -5.00 -1.74
C GLY A 86 -2.03 -3.50 -1.52
N GLY A 87 -2.55 -3.12 -0.35
CA GLY A 87 -2.72 -1.72 -0.01
C GLY A 87 -1.41 -1.04 0.38
N GLY A 88 -0.48 -1.83 0.94
CA GLY A 88 0.88 -1.40 1.20
C GLY A 88 1.65 -1.18 -0.10
N PHE A 89 1.44 -2.04 -1.12
CA PHE A 89 1.94 -1.82 -2.48
C PHE A 89 1.51 -0.44 -3.04
N ALA A 90 0.23 -0.10 -2.91
CA ALA A 90 -0.29 1.18 -3.39
C ALA A 90 0.26 2.39 -2.63
N ALA A 91 0.30 2.32 -1.30
CA ALA A 91 0.87 3.39 -0.47
C ALA A 91 2.37 3.61 -0.77
N LEU A 92 3.12 2.51 -0.91
CA LEU A 92 4.53 2.52 -1.24
C LEU A 92 4.76 3.10 -2.64
N GLY A 93 4.11 2.52 -3.65
CA GLY A 93 4.20 2.97 -5.04
C GLY A 93 3.78 4.43 -5.22
N GLY A 94 2.73 4.88 -4.52
CA GLY A 94 2.28 6.27 -4.57
C GLY A 94 3.33 7.24 -4.01
N THR A 95 4.05 6.85 -2.97
CA THR A 95 5.14 7.65 -2.40
C THR A 95 6.36 7.66 -3.32
N LEU A 96 6.73 6.49 -3.88
CA LEU A 96 7.84 6.37 -4.83
C LEU A 96 7.61 7.20 -6.11
N LEU A 97 6.37 7.28 -6.58
CA LEU A 97 5.99 8.08 -7.76
C LEU A 97 5.88 9.59 -7.49
N GLY A 98 6.07 10.02 -6.24
CA GLY A 98 5.96 11.42 -5.84
C GLY A 98 4.51 11.91 -5.66
N LEU A 99 3.54 11.01 -5.52
CA LEU A 99 2.13 11.37 -5.33
C LEU A 99 1.83 11.67 -3.85
N LEU A 100 2.39 10.87 -2.94
CA LEU A 100 2.20 10.97 -1.49
C LEU A 100 3.46 11.52 -0.81
N ASP A 101 3.30 12.20 0.32
CA ASP A 101 4.42 12.73 1.10
C ASP A 101 5.00 11.68 2.04
N GLU A 102 4.16 10.83 2.61
CA GLU A 102 4.57 9.80 3.55
C GLU A 102 3.82 8.48 3.30
N ALA A 103 4.41 7.38 3.77
CA ALA A 103 3.69 6.11 3.84
C ALA A 103 4.01 5.30 5.10
N ILE A 104 2.99 4.65 5.65
CA ILE A 104 3.11 3.55 6.61
C ILE A 104 2.61 2.29 5.91
N VAL A 105 3.53 1.35 5.67
CA VAL A 105 3.25 0.13 4.92
C VAL A 105 3.58 -1.09 5.75
N ILE A 106 2.71 -2.11 5.70
CA ILE A 106 2.82 -3.30 6.54
C ILE A 106 2.82 -4.53 5.64
N ASN A 107 3.89 -5.33 5.69
CA ASN A 107 4.08 -6.52 4.86
C ASN A 107 3.66 -6.27 3.39
N PRO A 108 4.07 -5.16 2.73
CA PRO A 108 3.62 -4.87 1.39
C PRO A 108 4.25 -5.86 0.40
N GLN A 109 3.53 -6.17 -0.68
CA GLN A 109 4.23 -6.64 -1.87
C GLN A 109 4.98 -5.45 -2.50
N ILE A 110 6.10 -5.74 -3.16
CA ILE A 110 6.83 -4.80 -4.01
C ILE A 110 6.82 -5.22 -5.47
N ASP A 111 6.42 -6.46 -5.75
CA ASP A 111 6.14 -6.96 -7.09
C ASP A 111 4.83 -7.73 -7.09
N ALA A 112 3.81 -7.21 -7.76
CA ALA A 112 2.49 -7.84 -7.82
C ALA A 112 2.55 -9.28 -8.34
N LEU A 113 3.47 -9.58 -9.27
CA LEU A 113 3.59 -10.90 -9.90
C LEU A 113 4.29 -11.93 -9.01
N LYS A 114 4.94 -11.50 -7.92
CA LYS A 114 5.61 -12.37 -6.94
C LYS A 114 4.77 -12.59 -5.68
N PHE A 115 3.47 -12.36 -5.75
CA PHE A 115 2.59 -12.67 -4.63
C PHE A 115 2.39 -14.19 -4.47
N GLU A 116 2.44 -14.70 -3.24
CA GLU A 116 2.30 -16.15 -2.96
C GLU A 116 0.94 -16.72 -3.39
N VAL A 117 -0.12 -15.91 -3.35
CA VAL A 117 -1.47 -16.33 -3.76
C VAL A 117 -1.58 -16.28 -5.29
N GLN A 118 -1.09 -17.34 -5.94
CA GLN A 118 -1.01 -17.42 -7.40
C GLN A 118 -2.35 -17.32 -8.13
N SER A 119 -3.47 -17.68 -7.48
CA SER A 119 -4.81 -17.46 -8.05
C SER A 119 -5.13 -15.98 -8.24
N ALA A 120 -4.78 -15.13 -7.26
CA ALA A 120 -4.97 -13.68 -7.37
C ALA A 120 -4.11 -13.08 -8.49
N VAL A 121 -2.87 -13.57 -8.65
CA VAL A 121 -1.99 -13.16 -9.77
C VAL A 121 -2.59 -13.55 -11.12
N LYS A 122 -3.11 -14.78 -11.25
CA LYS A 122 -3.79 -15.25 -12.47
C LYS A 122 -5.03 -14.43 -12.81
N ASP A 123 -5.86 -14.11 -11.82
CA ASP A 123 -7.05 -13.27 -11.99
C ASP A 123 -6.68 -11.85 -12.44
N PHE A 124 -5.63 -11.27 -11.85
CA PHE A 124 -5.10 -9.98 -12.28
C PHE A 124 -4.58 -10.00 -13.72
N LEU A 125 -3.78 -11.00 -14.09
CA LEU A 125 -3.29 -11.16 -15.47
C LEU A 125 -4.43 -11.38 -16.46
N ARG A 126 -5.48 -12.14 -16.08
CA ARG A 126 -6.71 -12.32 -16.86
C ARG A 126 -7.38 -10.97 -17.12
N LYS A 127 -7.57 -10.15 -16.09
CA LYS A 127 -8.15 -8.80 -16.22
C LYS A 127 -7.37 -7.90 -17.17
N ARG A 128 -6.05 -8.11 -17.28
CA ARG A 128 -5.18 -7.35 -18.18
C ARG A 128 -5.12 -7.90 -19.59
N ASN A 129 -5.68 -9.09 -19.84
CA ASN A 129 -5.67 -9.74 -21.15
C ASN A 129 -4.28 -9.75 -21.82
N GLY A 130 -3.24 -10.10 -21.05
CA GLY A 130 -1.86 -10.14 -21.54
C GLY A 130 -1.15 -8.78 -21.63
N THR A 131 -1.81 -7.68 -21.26
CA THR A 131 -1.17 -6.35 -21.27
C THR A 131 -0.14 -6.24 -20.14
N ALA A 132 1.12 -6.00 -20.50
CA ALA A 132 2.22 -5.82 -19.54
C ALA A 132 1.95 -4.67 -18.55
N CYS A 133 2.55 -4.73 -17.37
CA CYS A 133 2.48 -3.68 -16.34
C CYS A 133 3.78 -3.54 -15.59
N ASP A 134 4.04 -2.33 -15.09
CA ASP A 134 5.10 -2.07 -14.11
C ASP A 134 4.65 -2.55 -12.72
N SER A 135 4.68 -3.88 -12.54
CA SER A 135 4.34 -4.52 -11.27
C SER A 135 5.43 -4.40 -10.23
N ASP A 136 6.68 -4.17 -10.63
CA ASP A 136 7.85 -4.14 -9.76
C ASP A 136 8.19 -2.71 -9.34
N LEU A 137 7.92 -2.37 -8.08
CA LEU A 137 8.23 -1.08 -7.49
C LEU A 137 9.73 -0.77 -7.45
N LYS A 138 10.60 -1.79 -7.54
CA LYS A 138 12.06 -1.59 -7.62
C LYS A 138 12.47 -0.97 -8.96
N ALA A 139 11.66 -1.15 -10.01
CA ALA A 139 11.90 -0.56 -11.32
C ALA A 139 11.39 0.88 -11.43
N TYR A 140 10.73 1.41 -10.40
CA TYR A 140 10.24 2.79 -10.44
C TYR A 140 11.42 3.76 -10.35
N ASP A 141 11.31 4.87 -11.07
CA ASP A 141 12.23 5.99 -10.92
C ASP A 141 12.02 6.66 -9.55
N MET A 142 12.82 6.23 -8.57
CA MET A 142 12.72 6.71 -7.20
C MET A 142 13.18 8.17 -7.03
N SER A 143 13.81 8.78 -8.05
CA SER A 143 14.13 10.22 -8.03
C SER A 143 12.87 11.09 -7.99
N ARG A 144 11.73 10.52 -8.37
CA ARG A 144 10.41 11.15 -8.30
C ARG A 144 9.88 11.33 -6.88
N MET A 145 10.46 10.65 -5.88
CA MET A 145 10.08 10.86 -4.48
C MET A 145 10.25 12.33 -4.09
N LYS A 146 9.19 12.93 -3.55
CA LYS A 146 9.21 14.31 -3.08
C LYS A 146 10.36 14.57 -2.10
N PRO A 147 10.98 15.77 -2.12
CA PRO A 147 11.90 16.18 -1.07
C PRO A 147 11.25 16.06 0.32
N GLY A 148 11.92 15.38 1.25
CA GLY A 148 11.39 15.17 2.60
C GLY A 148 10.30 14.09 2.70
N ALA A 149 10.06 13.31 1.65
CA ALA A 149 9.19 12.14 1.74
C ALA A 149 9.76 11.08 2.68
N ARG A 150 8.90 10.41 3.45
CA ARG A 150 9.28 9.38 4.43
C ARG A 150 8.44 8.13 4.31
N ILE A 151 9.07 6.97 4.46
CA ILE A 151 8.38 5.67 4.44
C ILE A 151 8.71 4.92 5.74
N PHE A 152 7.68 4.48 6.44
CA PHE A 152 7.77 3.50 7.53
C PHE A 152 7.35 2.14 6.98
N TYR A 153 8.33 1.27 6.75
CA TYR A 153 8.12 -0.07 6.21
C TYR A 153 8.17 -1.08 7.35
N LEU A 154 7.02 -1.59 7.74
CA LEU A 154 6.88 -2.60 8.78
C LEU A 154 6.84 -4.00 8.15
N GLN A 155 7.66 -4.92 8.65
CA GLN A 155 7.71 -6.31 8.21
C GLN A 155 7.65 -7.27 9.41
N ASN A 156 6.67 -8.17 9.41
CA ASN A 156 6.65 -9.28 10.36
C ASN A 156 7.68 -10.33 9.94
N ARG A 157 8.55 -10.76 10.86
CA ARG A 157 9.57 -11.80 10.59
C ARG A 157 8.97 -13.20 10.41
N PHE A 158 7.74 -13.42 10.89
CA PHE A 158 6.99 -14.67 10.68
C PHE A 158 6.28 -14.73 9.32
N ASP A 159 6.22 -13.62 8.58
CA ASP A 159 5.76 -13.59 7.20
C ASP A 159 6.93 -13.85 6.24
N ARG A 160 7.33 -15.12 6.15
CA ARG A 160 8.58 -15.54 5.48
C ARG A 160 8.61 -15.19 3.99
N HIS A 161 7.49 -15.40 3.28
CA HIS A 161 7.41 -15.10 1.85
C HIS A 161 7.66 -13.61 1.62
N HIS A 162 6.97 -12.71 2.33
CA HIS A 162 7.18 -11.28 2.16
C HIS A 162 8.51 -10.81 2.69
N LEU A 163 9.03 -11.40 3.78
CA LEU A 163 10.35 -11.10 4.27
C LEU A 163 11.43 -11.32 3.18
N ASP A 164 11.39 -12.49 2.54
CA ASP A 164 12.44 -12.92 1.62
C ASP A 164 12.24 -12.42 0.19
N ILE A 165 11.00 -12.38 -0.30
CA ILE A 165 10.69 -12.05 -1.70
C ILE A 165 10.42 -10.56 -1.89
N HIS A 166 9.93 -9.87 -0.86
CA HIS A 166 9.51 -8.48 -0.97
C HIS A 166 10.40 -7.52 -0.17
N TYR A 167 10.50 -7.70 1.15
CA TYR A 167 11.19 -6.80 2.07
C TYR A 167 12.70 -6.75 1.84
N ARG A 168 13.41 -7.88 1.87
CA ARG A 168 14.88 -7.90 1.71
C ARG A 168 15.32 -7.31 0.36
N PRO A 169 14.75 -7.73 -0.79
CA PRO A 169 15.14 -7.17 -2.09
C PRO A 169 14.84 -5.66 -2.20
N PHE A 170 13.72 -5.21 -1.62
CA PHE A 170 13.38 -3.78 -1.64
C PHE A 170 14.34 -2.96 -0.78
N ARG A 171 14.66 -3.44 0.42
CA ARG A 171 15.61 -2.80 1.33
C ARG A 171 17.00 -2.69 0.71
N GLU A 172 17.48 -3.75 0.09
CA GLU A 172 18.75 -3.77 -0.65
C GLU A 172 18.75 -2.72 -1.78
N THR A 173 17.70 -2.72 -2.61
CA THR A 173 17.57 -1.77 -3.72
C THR A 173 17.55 -0.33 -3.25
N CYS A 174 16.75 -0.01 -2.23
CA CYS A 174 16.66 1.36 -1.69
C CYS A 174 17.96 1.80 -1.02
N THR A 175 18.67 0.88 -0.37
CA THR A 175 19.98 1.16 0.23
C THR A 175 21.01 1.48 -0.85
N ALA A 176 21.07 0.68 -1.92
CA ALA A 176 21.95 0.91 -3.06
C ALA A 176 21.61 2.23 -3.80
N ALA A 177 20.34 2.62 -3.83
CA ALA A 177 19.88 3.89 -4.39
C ALA A 177 20.11 5.11 -3.47
N GLY A 178 20.71 4.94 -2.28
CA GLY A 178 20.96 6.05 -1.34
C GLY A 178 19.72 6.56 -0.61
N LEU A 179 18.63 5.78 -0.57
CA LEU A 179 17.35 6.17 0.04
C LEU A 179 17.18 5.66 1.47
N ALA A 180 18.21 5.03 2.05
CA ALA A 180 18.14 4.45 3.40
C ALA A 180 17.72 5.46 4.48
N SER A 181 18.09 6.74 4.35
CA SER A 181 17.68 7.79 5.29
C SER A 181 16.22 8.26 5.14
N ARG A 182 15.55 7.88 4.04
CA ARG A 182 14.15 8.20 3.78
C ARG A 182 13.20 7.05 4.14
N ILE A 183 13.73 5.87 4.44
CA ILE A 183 12.93 4.67 4.70
C ILE A 183 13.34 4.04 6.03
N SER A 184 12.42 4.06 6.99
CA SER A 184 12.55 3.35 8.26
C SER A 184 12.04 1.91 8.08
N PHE A 185 12.98 0.97 7.93
CA PHE A 185 12.67 -0.46 7.92
C PHE A 185 12.55 -0.99 9.35
N ILE A 186 11.35 -1.45 9.72
CA ILE A 186 10.99 -1.87 11.07
C ILE A 186 10.56 -3.34 11.01
N GLU A 187 11.37 -4.21 11.59
CA GLU A 187 11.01 -5.62 11.76
C GLU A 187 10.33 -5.83 13.11
N TYR A 188 9.27 -6.63 13.12
CA TYR A 188 8.59 -7.06 14.34
C TYR A 188 8.26 -8.55 14.27
N GLU A 189 7.83 -9.11 15.40
CA GLU A 189 7.54 -10.53 15.54
C GLU A 189 6.12 -10.73 16.09
N ASP A 190 5.26 -11.33 15.26
CA ASP A 190 3.95 -11.82 15.66
C ASP A 190 3.64 -13.11 14.90
N GLU A 191 3.97 -14.25 15.49
CA GLU A 191 3.76 -15.56 14.89
C GLU A 191 2.28 -15.82 14.59
N LYS A 192 1.38 -15.37 15.48
CA LYS A 192 -0.05 -15.62 15.36
C LYS A 192 -0.66 -14.82 14.20
N ALA A 193 -0.25 -13.57 14.02
CA ALA A 193 -0.72 -12.76 12.91
C ALA A 193 -0.11 -13.22 11.58
N GLY A 194 1.15 -13.67 11.56
CA GLY A 194 1.85 -14.02 10.33
C GLY A 194 1.82 -12.86 9.33
N HIS A 195 1.23 -13.09 8.14
CA HIS A 195 1.06 -12.03 7.13
C HIS A 195 0.09 -10.91 7.56
N MET A 196 -0.84 -11.20 8.47
CA MET A 196 -1.90 -10.25 8.82
C MET A 196 -1.35 -9.01 9.51
N PRO A 197 -1.93 -7.83 9.21
CA PRO A 197 -1.47 -6.59 9.80
C PRO A 197 -1.80 -6.50 11.30
N PRO A 198 -0.97 -5.81 12.11
CA PRO A 198 -1.27 -5.57 13.51
C PRO A 198 -2.57 -4.76 13.68
N ASN A 199 -3.19 -4.89 14.86
CA ASN A 199 -4.28 -4.00 15.28
C ASN A 199 -3.71 -2.61 15.67
N MET A 200 -4.57 -1.64 15.96
CA MET A 200 -4.12 -0.26 16.30
C MET A 200 -3.22 -0.20 17.54
N ALA A 201 -3.55 -0.93 18.60
CA ALA A 201 -2.75 -0.92 19.83
C ALA A 201 -1.35 -1.50 19.59
N ASP A 202 -1.25 -2.55 18.77
CA ASP A 202 0.05 -3.13 18.41
C ASP A 202 0.80 -2.26 17.40
N MET A 203 0.11 -1.55 16.50
CA MET A 203 0.74 -0.53 15.64
C MET A 203 1.38 0.59 16.47
N GLU A 204 0.73 1.06 17.54
CA GLU A 204 1.32 2.04 18.47
C GLU A 204 2.56 1.48 19.17
N LYS A 205 2.56 0.22 19.58
CA LYS A 205 3.75 -0.41 20.19
C LYS A 205 4.90 -0.58 19.21
N ILE A 206 4.61 -0.97 17.97
CA ILE A 206 5.61 -1.28 16.95
C ILE A 206 6.22 0.01 16.38
N LEU A 207 5.38 0.97 15.99
CA LEU A 207 5.81 2.18 15.29
C LEU A 207 6.01 3.36 16.25
N GLY A 208 5.29 3.41 17.37
CA GLY A 208 5.42 4.48 18.36
C GLY A 208 4.83 5.81 17.90
N GLU A 209 5.57 6.88 18.21
CA GLU A 209 5.18 8.29 17.99
C GLU A 209 4.74 8.64 16.56
N PRO A 210 5.39 8.13 15.49
CA PRO A 210 4.91 8.34 14.12
C PRO A 210 3.49 7.83 13.84
N PHE A 211 2.98 6.86 14.61
CA PHE A 211 1.61 6.38 14.48
C PHE A 211 0.67 7.04 15.49
N SER A 212 1.06 7.14 16.75
CA SER A 212 0.18 7.65 17.81
C SER A 212 -0.21 9.12 17.61
N THR A 213 0.67 9.94 17.01
CA THR A 213 0.39 11.35 16.68
C THR A 213 -0.73 11.53 15.65
N LEU A 214 -1.08 10.47 14.91
CA LEU A 214 -2.17 10.47 13.93
C LEU A 214 -3.54 10.24 14.58
N LEU A 215 -3.57 9.71 15.80
CA LEU A 215 -4.79 9.30 16.51
C LEU A 215 -5.39 10.47 17.30
N LYS A 216 -6.69 10.37 17.58
CA LYS A 216 -7.36 11.26 18.53
C LYS A 216 -6.82 11.00 19.93
N ALA A 217 -6.64 12.08 20.70
CA ALA A 217 -6.34 12.01 22.12
C ALA A 217 -7.50 11.41 22.92
#